data_AF-A0A5D0ME52-F1
#
_entry.id   AF-A0A5D0ME52-F1
#
_cell.length_a   1.000
_cell.length_b   1.000
_cell.length_c   1.000
_cell.angle_alpha   90.00
_cell.angle_beta   90.00
_cell.angle_gamma   90.00
#
_symmetry.space_group_name_H-M   'P 1'
#
loop_
_entity.id
_entity.type
_entity.pdbx_description
1 polymer ?
#
loop_
_entity_poly.entity_id
_entity_poly.type
_entity_poly.pdbx_seq_one_letter_code
_entity_poly.pdbx_strand_id
1 'polypeptide(L)'
;MFKIVCYILSITTFVKSITGIFAHDKLYNWAKRHYSKEKRSWTTILLIVYGVGVLILTWYGTIFDYVKYGWIVTILITFSSIKLAGLIFNWKKVSKKFVKFIENSKEKLWMLDVLLLIISIGFLLMGIYLY
;
A
#
# COMPACT_ATOMS: atom_id res chain seq x y z
N MET A 1 11.35 2.12 -16.73
CA MET A 1 10.29 1.35 -16.01
C MET A 1 9.68 2.04 -14.76
N PHE A 2 10.45 2.81 -13.98
CA PHE A 2 9.98 3.43 -12.73
C PHE A 2 8.80 4.40 -12.87
N LYS A 3 8.68 5.09 -14.01
CA LYS A 3 7.52 5.94 -14.33
C LYS A 3 6.18 5.21 -14.21
N ILE A 4 6.12 3.99 -14.75
CA ILE A 4 4.91 3.15 -14.70
C ILE A 4 4.62 2.73 -13.25
N VAL A 5 5.66 2.33 -12.49
CA VAL A 5 5.53 2.00 -11.07
C VAL A 5 5.00 3.19 -10.27
N CYS A 6 5.54 4.39 -10.50
CA CYS A 6 5.06 5.63 -9.88
C CYS A 6 3.60 5.92 -10.20
N TYR A 7 3.15 5.74 -11.44
CA TYR A 7 1.75 5.94 -11.80
C TYR A 7 0.83 4.90 -11.18
N ILE A 8 1.21 3.62 -11.18
CA ILE A 8 0.46 2.55 -10.53
C ILE A 8 0.31 2.84 -9.02
N LEU A 9 1.42 3.21 -8.36
CA LEU A 9 1.42 3.55 -6.94
C LEU A 9 0.59 4.81 -6.67
N SER A 10 0.74 5.85 -7.47
CA SER A 10 -0.02 7.09 -7.34
C SER A 10 -1.52 6.81 -7.45
N ILE A 11 -1.98 6.17 -8.53
CA ILE A 11 -3.40 5.88 -8.75
C ILE A 11 -3.96 5.01 -7.62
N THR A 12 -3.26 3.93 -7.24
CA THR A 12 -3.79 3.03 -6.20
C THR A 12 -3.81 3.67 -4.81
N THR A 13 -2.80 4.46 -4.46
CA THR A 13 -2.79 5.18 -3.18
C THR A 13 -3.78 6.32 -3.16
N PHE A 14 -3.98 7.02 -4.29
CA PHE A 14 -4.96 8.09 -4.46
C PHE A 14 -6.40 7.60 -4.37
N VAL A 15 -6.76 6.54 -5.11
CA VAL A 15 -8.10 5.93 -5.02
C VAL A 15 -8.38 5.45 -3.61
N LYS A 16 -7.39 4.80 -2.97
CA LYS A 16 -7.51 4.35 -1.58
C LYS A 16 -7.72 5.53 -0.63
N SER A 17 -6.89 6.58 -0.69
CA SER A 17 -6.94 7.70 0.24
C SER A 17 -8.22 8.51 0.08
N ILE A 18 -8.67 8.78 -1.15
CA ILE A 18 -9.98 9.40 -1.42
C ILE A 18 -11.09 8.54 -0.81
N THR A 19 -11.09 7.23 -1.07
CA THR A 19 -12.10 6.35 -0.51
C THR A 19 -12.04 6.31 1.03
N GLY A 20 -10.85 6.37 1.62
CA GLY A 20 -10.64 6.42 3.07
C GLY A 20 -11.11 7.73 3.72
N ILE A 21 -11.02 8.86 3.00
CA ILE A 21 -11.48 10.17 3.45
C ILE A 21 -12.99 10.30 3.32
N PHE A 22 -13.56 10.00 2.14
CA PHE A 22 -14.98 10.20 1.85
C PHE A 22 -15.88 9.05 2.33
N ALA A 23 -15.37 7.83 2.31
CA ALA A 23 -16.12 6.61 2.65
C ALA A 23 -15.45 5.85 3.80
N HIS A 24 -14.88 6.59 4.77
CA HIS A 24 -14.11 6.07 5.89
C HIS A 24 -14.78 4.85 6.55
N ASP A 25 -15.98 5.01 7.08
CA ASP A 25 -16.67 3.94 7.79
C ASP A 25 -16.96 2.74 6.88
N LYS A 26 -17.32 2.95 5.60
CA LYS A 26 -17.57 1.86 4.65
C LYS A 26 -16.28 1.08 4.34
N LEU A 27 -15.19 1.78 4.07
CA LEU A 27 -13.89 1.17 3.73
C LEU A 27 -13.32 0.39 4.91
N TYR A 28 -13.32 0.97 6.11
CA TYR A 28 -12.77 0.32 7.29
C TYR A 28 -13.66 -0.80 7.82
N ASN A 29 -14.99 -0.70 7.70
CA ASN A 29 -15.89 -1.83 7.99
C ASN A 29 -15.71 -2.97 6.97
N TRP A 30 -15.56 -2.66 5.68
CA TRP A 30 -15.24 -3.65 4.66
C TRP A 30 -13.91 -4.35 4.99
N ALA A 31 -12.87 -3.59 5.32
CA ALA A 31 -11.57 -4.13 5.69
C ALA A 31 -11.68 -5.02 6.94
N LYS A 32 -12.33 -4.53 8.00
CA LYS A 32 -12.55 -5.28 9.23
C LYS A 32 -13.19 -6.64 8.97
N ARG A 33 -14.22 -6.72 8.11
CA ARG A 33 -14.87 -8.00 7.74
C ARG A 33 -13.95 -8.99 7.03
N HIS A 34 -12.97 -8.51 6.26
CA HIS A 34 -12.04 -9.37 5.53
C HIS A 34 -10.85 -9.79 6.39
N TYR A 35 -10.37 -8.91 7.27
CA TYR A 35 -9.27 -9.18 8.19
C TYR A 35 -9.70 -9.90 9.47
N SER A 36 -10.98 -9.89 9.85
CA SER A 36 -11.49 -10.63 11.00
C SER A 36 -11.66 -12.13 10.73
N LYS A 37 -11.69 -12.55 9.46
CA LYS A 37 -11.80 -13.96 9.07
C LYS A 37 -10.56 -14.74 9.46
N GLU A 38 -10.78 -15.96 9.96
CA GLU A 38 -9.71 -16.84 10.40
C GLU A 38 -8.79 -17.27 9.24
N LYS A 39 -9.39 -17.49 8.07
CA LYS A 39 -8.70 -17.75 6.80
C LYS A 39 -8.62 -16.47 5.96
N ARG A 40 -7.56 -16.36 5.16
CA ARG A 40 -7.38 -15.25 4.22
C ARG A 40 -8.50 -15.23 3.20
N SER A 41 -9.09 -14.07 3.01
CA SER A 41 -10.06 -13.86 1.94
C SER A 41 -9.35 -13.77 0.58
N TRP A 42 -10.05 -14.13 -0.49
CA TRP A 42 -9.54 -14.02 -1.86
C TRP A 42 -9.08 -12.59 -2.19
N THR A 43 -9.85 -11.57 -1.78
CA THR A 43 -9.51 -10.15 -1.93
C THR A 43 -8.22 -9.79 -1.18
N THR A 44 -7.98 -10.36 0.01
CA THR A 44 -6.71 -10.12 0.70
C THR A 44 -5.54 -10.79 -0.01
N ILE A 45 -5.74 -11.98 -0.59
CA ILE A 45 -4.71 -12.66 -1.39
C ILE A 45 -4.38 -11.82 -2.62
N LEU A 46 -5.38 -11.29 -3.33
CA LEU A 46 -5.16 -10.39 -4.47
C LEU A 46 -4.32 -9.16 -4.10
N LEU A 47 -4.60 -8.53 -2.96
CA LEU A 47 -3.80 -7.38 -2.47
C LEU A 47 -2.35 -7.78 -2.14
N ILE A 48 -2.15 -8.97 -1.58
CA ILE A 48 -0.81 -9.50 -1.32
C ILE A 48 -0.06 -9.73 -2.63
N VAL A 49 -0.69 -10.40 -3.60
CA VAL A 49 -0.10 -10.68 -4.92
C VAL A 49 0.23 -9.38 -5.64
N TYR A 50 -0.69 -8.41 -5.62
CA TYR A 50 -0.44 -7.07 -6.18
C TYR A 50 0.78 -6.41 -5.55
N GLY A 51 0.85 -6.37 -4.21
CA GLY A 51 1.99 -5.74 -3.52
C GLY A 51 3.32 -6.46 -3.76
N VAL A 52 3.33 -7.80 -3.82
CA VAL A 52 4.53 -8.58 -4.20
C VAL A 52 4.91 -8.30 -5.65
N GLY A 53 3.94 -8.23 -6.57
CA GLY A 53 4.18 -7.92 -7.97
C GLY A 53 4.83 -6.55 -8.15
N VAL A 54 4.32 -5.53 -7.47
CA VAL A 54 4.91 -4.18 -7.47
C VAL A 54 6.32 -4.19 -6.89
N LEU A 55 6.58 -4.95 -5.81
CA LEU A 55 7.92 -5.10 -5.24
C LEU A 55 8.89 -5.72 -6.24
N ILE A 56 8.51 -6.84 -6.87
CA ILE A 56 9.34 -7.53 -7.87
C ILE A 56 9.63 -6.62 -9.04
N LEU A 57 8.61 -5.94 -9.58
CA LEU A 57 8.80 -4.96 -10.66
C LEU A 57 9.77 -3.86 -10.21
N THR A 58 9.60 -3.27 -9.04
CA THR A 58 10.47 -2.19 -8.58
C THR A 58 11.93 -2.65 -8.47
N TRP A 59 12.18 -3.84 -7.91
CA TRP A 59 13.52 -4.41 -7.82
C TRP A 59 14.12 -4.79 -9.17
N TYR A 60 13.31 -5.35 -10.08
CA TYR A 60 13.75 -5.62 -11.44
C TYR A 60 14.22 -4.34 -12.14
N GLY A 61 13.47 -3.25 -12.01
CA GLY A 61 13.86 -1.95 -12.58
C GLY A 61 15.12 -1.38 -11.93
N THR A 62 15.29 -1.62 -10.62
CA THR A 62 16.48 -1.16 -9.89
C THR A 62 17.75 -1.86 -10.38
N ILE A 63 17.66 -3.17 -10.62
CA ILE A 63 18.83 -4.00 -10.97
C ILE A 63 19.16 -3.89 -12.46
N PHE A 64 18.15 -3.92 -13.34
CA PHE A 64 18.38 -4.08 -14.78
C PHE A 64 18.23 -2.81 -15.61
N ASP A 65 17.44 -1.83 -15.17
CA ASP A 65 17.03 -0.67 -15.98
C ASP A 65 17.66 0.65 -15.48
N TYR A 66 18.68 0.56 -14.60
CA TYR A 66 19.32 1.63 -13.83
C TYR A 66 18.83 3.05 -14.15
N VAL A 67 17.87 3.53 -13.35
CA VAL A 67 17.32 4.88 -13.49
C VAL A 67 17.91 5.78 -12.41
N LYS A 68 18.40 6.97 -12.80
CA LYS A 68 18.89 7.98 -11.87
C LYS A 68 17.79 8.27 -10.83
N TYR A 69 18.12 8.17 -9.54
CA TYR A 69 17.19 8.28 -8.40
C TYR A 69 16.15 7.16 -8.25
N GLY A 70 16.16 6.09 -9.05
CA GLY A 70 15.21 4.96 -8.91
C GLY A 70 15.23 4.31 -7.52
N TRP A 71 16.38 4.36 -6.84
CA TRP A 71 16.56 3.88 -5.48
C TRP A 71 15.58 4.46 -4.45
N ILE A 72 15.08 5.69 -4.67
CA ILE A 72 14.11 6.34 -3.77
C ILE A 72 12.83 5.52 -3.71
N VAL A 73 12.28 5.16 -4.88
CA VAL A 73 11.06 4.34 -4.97
C VAL A 73 11.32 2.95 -4.42
N THR A 74 12.50 2.37 -4.71
CA THR A 74 12.89 1.05 -4.22
C THR A 74 12.91 0.97 -2.70
N ILE A 75 13.49 1.97 -2.03
CA ILE A 75 13.52 2.04 -0.57
C ILE A 75 12.10 2.16 0.00
N LEU A 76 11.28 3.07 -0.54
CA LEU A 76 9.89 3.25 -0.09
C LEU A 76 9.06 1.98 -0.23
N ILE A 77 9.19 1.29 -1.36
CA ILE A 77 8.47 0.04 -1.62
C ILE A 77 8.99 -1.10 -0.76
N THR A 78 10.30 -1.15 -0.50
CA THR A 78 10.90 -2.12 0.43
C THR A 78 10.36 -1.94 1.84
N PHE A 79 10.36 -0.71 2.37
CA PHE A 79 9.78 -0.42 3.70
C PHE A 79 8.30 -0.76 3.77
N SER A 80 7.53 -0.44 2.72
CA SER A 80 6.11 -0.78 2.64
C SER A 80 5.88 -2.30 2.63
N SER A 81 6.78 -3.04 1.99
CA SER A 81 6.71 -4.49 1.85
C SER A 81 7.01 -5.24 3.14
N ILE A 82 7.69 -4.64 4.13
CA ILE A 82 7.89 -5.23 5.46
C ILE A 82 6.53 -5.54 6.12
N LYS A 83 5.57 -4.62 6.03
CA LYS A 83 4.21 -4.85 6.56
C LYS A 83 3.49 -5.95 5.78
N LEU A 84 3.72 -6.03 4.47
CA LEU A 84 3.16 -7.04 3.60
C LEU A 84 3.70 -8.44 3.93
N ALA A 85 5.01 -8.56 4.23
CA ALA A 85 5.61 -9.80 4.73
C ALA A 85 4.93 -10.26 6.04
N GLY A 86 4.61 -9.33 6.94
CA GLY A 86 3.81 -9.64 8.14
C GLY A 86 2.46 -10.27 7.81
N LEU A 87 1.77 -9.80 6.78
CA LEU A 87 0.50 -10.38 6.32
C LEU A 87 0.68 -11.78 5.69
N ILE A 88 1.79 -12.02 5.00
CA ILE A 88 2.14 -13.31 4.35
C ILE A 88 2.56 -14.38 5.36
N PHE A 89 3.37 -14.03 6.37
CA PHE A 89 3.93 -15.03 7.28
C PHE A 89 3.15 -15.14 8.58
N ASN A 90 2.54 -14.04 9.05
CA ASN A 90 1.93 -13.96 10.38
C ASN A 90 0.47 -13.48 10.33
N TRP A 91 -0.33 -14.01 9.39
CA TRP A 91 -1.73 -13.61 9.17
C TRP A 91 -2.54 -13.46 10.45
N LYS A 92 -2.64 -14.53 11.26
CA LYS A 92 -3.46 -14.54 12.49
C LYS A 92 -3.10 -13.42 13.47
N LYS A 93 -1.80 -13.12 13.61
CA LYS A 93 -1.31 -12.09 14.55
C LYS A 93 -1.51 -10.70 13.97
N VAL A 94 -1.17 -10.51 12.70
CA VAL A 94 -1.23 -9.19 12.03
C VAL A 94 -2.67 -8.78 11.76
N SER A 95 -3.55 -9.71 11.37
CA SER A 95 -4.95 -9.42 11.11
C SER A 95 -5.68 -8.98 12.40
N LYS A 96 -5.46 -9.68 13.52
CA LYS A 96 -5.97 -9.27 14.84
C LYS A 96 -5.45 -7.90 15.27
N LYS A 97 -4.15 -7.62 15.07
CA LYS A 97 -3.56 -6.31 15.36
C LYS A 97 -4.16 -5.20 14.49
N PHE A 98 -4.40 -5.49 13.22
CA PHE A 98 -5.01 -4.56 12.27
C PHE A 98 -6.47 -4.26 12.63
N VAL A 99 -7.27 -5.27 12.96
CA VAL A 99 -8.67 -5.08 13.41
C VAL A 99 -8.72 -4.23 14.69
N LYS A 100 -7.87 -4.54 15.70
CA LYS A 100 -7.78 -3.72 16.92
C LYS A 100 -7.35 -2.27 16.63
N PHE A 101 -6.45 -2.08 15.67
CA PHE A 101 -6.02 -0.74 15.26
C PHE A 101 -7.17 0.04 14.62
N ILE A 102 -7.99 -0.61 13.77
CA ILE A 102 -9.17 0.03 13.17
C ILE A 102 -10.17 0.45 14.25
N GLU A 103 -10.42 -0.41 15.24
CA GLU A 103 -11.38 -0.14 16.32
C GLU A 103 -10.96 1.01 17.24
N ASN A 104 -9.67 1.09 17.56
CA ASN A 104 -9.18 2.00 18.59
C ASN A 104 -8.59 3.32 18.06
N SER A 105 -8.47 3.49 16.74
CA SER A 105 -7.64 4.58 16.18
C SER A 105 -8.27 5.28 14.97
N LYS A 106 -9.56 5.62 15.03
CA LYS A 106 -10.28 6.32 13.94
C LYS A 106 -9.56 7.57 13.44
N GLU A 107 -9.12 8.45 14.36
CA GLU A 107 -8.37 9.67 13.99
C GLU A 107 -7.02 9.36 13.32
N LYS A 108 -6.28 8.36 13.84
CA LYS A 108 -4.99 7.98 13.25
C LYS A 108 -5.16 7.34 11.87
N LEU A 109 -6.28 6.66 11.62
CA LEU A 109 -6.63 6.12 10.31
C LEU A 109 -6.92 7.24 9.32
N TRP A 110 -7.69 8.25 9.72
CA TRP A 110 -7.97 9.40 8.88
C TRP A 110 -6.68 10.18 8.56
N MET A 111 -5.83 10.42 9.55
CA MET A 111 -4.52 11.04 9.34
C MET A 111 -3.63 10.21 8.41
N LEU A 112 -3.71 8.88 8.48
CA LEU A 112 -2.98 7.97 7.59
C LEU A 112 -3.50 8.07 6.14
N ASP A 113 -4.80 8.23 5.94
CA ASP A 113 -5.38 8.42 4.60
C ASP A 113 -4.97 9.77 4.00
N VAL A 114 -4.95 10.85 4.79
CA VAL A 114 -4.45 12.17 4.36
C VAL A 114 -2.95 12.09 4.01
N LEU A 115 -2.15 11.43 4.85
CA LEU A 115 -0.72 11.24 4.58
C LEU A 115 -0.51 10.43 3.29
N LEU A 116 -1.30 9.37 3.06
CA LEU A 116 -1.26 8.60 1.83
C LEU A 116 -1.66 9.43 0.60
N LEU A 117 -2.59 10.38 0.75
CA LEU A 117 -2.93 11.30 -0.33
C LEU A 117 -1.73 12.18 -0.71
N ILE A 118 -1.00 12.71 0.27
CA ILE A 118 0.22 13.50 0.02
C ILE A 118 1.28 12.62 -0.67
N ILE A 119 1.50 11.39 -0.19
CA ILE A 119 2.42 10.43 -0.82
C ILE A 119 2.00 10.12 -2.27
N SER A 120 0.69 9.99 -2.55
CA SER A 120 0.19 9.71 -3.90
C SER A 120 0.52 10.82 -4.89
N ILE A 121 0.44 12.09 -4.46
CA ILE A 121 0.83 13.25 -5.23
C ILE A 121 2.35 13.25 -5.42
N GLY A 122 3.12 12.91 -4.38
CA GLY A 122 4.57 12.74 -4.45
C GLY A 122 4.97 11.73 -5.54
N PHE A 123 4.35 10.54 -5.57
CA PHE A 123 4.61 9.57 -6.63
C PHE A 123 4.22 10.05 -8.02
N LEU A 124 3.12 10.81 -8.14
CA LEU A 124 2.71 11.39 -9.42
C LEU A 124 3.77 12.36 -9.94
N LEU A 125 4.24 13.28 -9.08
CA LEU A 125 5.27 14.25 -9.42
C LEU A 125 6.59 13.56 -9.79
N MET A 126 6.99 12.52 -9.04
CA MET A 126 8.17 11.74 -9.38
C MET A 126 8.06 11.07 -10.75
N GLY A 127 6.88 10.52 -11.07
CA GLY A 127 6.63 9.91 -12.39
C GLY A 127 6.55 10.92 -13.55
N ILE A 128 6.31 12.21 -13.28
CA ILE A 128 6.26 13.25 -14.33
C ILE A 128 7.63 13.90 -14.52
N TYR A 129 8.28 14.27 -13.43
CA TYR A 129 9.47 15.14 -13.44
C TYR A 129 10.79 14.41 -13.22
N LEU A 130 10.78 13.20 -12.66
CA LEU A 130 12.00 12.49 -12.25
C LEU A 130 12.30 11.26 -13.12
N TYR A 131 11.26 10.59 -13.65
CA TYR A 131 11.35 9.35 -14.44
C TYR A 131 10.55 9.42 -15.75
#